data_AF-A0A2E7RQY3-F1
#
_entry.id   AF-A0A2E7RQY3-F1
#
_cell.length_a   1.000
_cell.length_b   1.000
_cell.length_c   1.000
_cell.angle_alpha   90.00
_cell.angle_beta   90.00
_cell.angle_gamma   90.00
#
_symmetry.space_group_name_H-M   'P 1'
#
loop_
_entity.id
_entity.type
_entity.pdbx_description
1 polymer ?
#
loop_
_entity_poly.entity_id
_entity_poly.type
_entity_poly.pdbx_seq_one_letter_code
_entity_poly.pdbx_strand_id
1 'polypeptide(L)' 'MKDSRPMATLCYNCRKDIETHDSQKSSNCLATLSKRLESMENVLQVPNDDEALDYFSNTKLGEASRMGSK' A
#
# COMPACT_ATOMS: atom_id res chain seq x y z
N MET A 1 -12.31 32.62 -5.82
CA MET A 1 -11.09 32.04 -6.43
C MET A 1 -10.93 30.67 -5.81
N LYS A 2 -10.99 29.59 -6.60
CA LYS A 2 -10.78 28.22 -6.10
C LYS A 2 -9.27 28.02 -5.97
N ASP A 3 -8.78 27.88 -4.73
CA ASP A 3 -7.41 27.50 -4.43
C ASP A 3 -7.09 26.13 -5.04
N SER A 4 -6.55 26.15 -6.26
CA SER A 4 -6.01 24.96 -6.92
C SER A 4 -4.50 24.95 -6.73
N ARG A 5 -4.04 24.87 -5.46
CA ARG A 5 -2.64 24.52 -5.19
C ARG A 5 -2.46 23.05 -5.55
N PRO A 6 -1.51 22.69 -6.44
CA PRO A 6 -1.30 21.30 -6.80
C PRO A 6 -0.99 20.49 -5.54
N MET A 7 -1.65 19.34 -5.37
CA MET A 7 -1.40 18.37 -4.28
C MET A 7 0.09 18.00 -4.09
N ALA A 8 0.95 18.34 -5.06
CA ALA A 8 2.38 18.12 -5.06
C ALA A 8 3.19 18.99 -4.07
N THR A 9 2.62 20.01 -3.43
CA THR A 9 3.37 20.85 -2.47
C THR A 9 3.28 20.37 -1.02
N LEU A 10 2.40 19.42 -0.68
CA LEU A 10 2.27 18.95 0.70
C LEU A 10 3.16 17.74 0.97
N CYS A 11 3.96 17.81 2.03
CA CYS A 11 4.71 16.67 2.54
C CYS A 11 3.74 15.56 2.97
N TYR A 12 3.86 14.38 2.36
CA TYR A 12 3.00 13.23 2.67
C TYR A 12 3.03 12.86 4.15
N ASN A 13 4.22 12.91 4.77
CA ASN A 13 4.41 12.48 6.16
C ASN A 13 3.75 13.42 7.17
N CYS A 14 3.91 14.74 7.02
CA CYS A 14 3.48 15.72 8.03
C CYS A 14 2.36 16.66 7.58
N ARG A 15 1.89 16.55 6.32
CA ARG A 15 0.83 17.36 5.71
C ARG A 15 1.07 18.88 5.70
N LYS A 16 2.30 19.32 5.98
CA LYS A 16 2.73 20.72 5.83
C LYS A 16 3.31 20.95 4.45
N ASP A 17 3.31 22.20 4.02
CA ASP A 17 3.94 22.61 2.77
C ASP A 17 5.44 22.27 2.78
N ILE A 18 5.92 21.64 1.70
CA ILE A 18 7.29 21.18 1.56
C ILE A 18 8.28 22.35 1.57
N GLU A 19 7.85 23.52 1.09
CA GLU A 19 8.65 24.76 1.12
C GLU A 19 8.97 25.22 2.55
N THR A 20 8.21 24.75 3.56
CA THR A 20 8.44 25.07 4.98
C THR A 20 9.40 24.09 5.69
N HIS A 21 10.10 23.24 4.94
CA HIS A 21 11.05 22.28 5.51
C HIS A 21 12.48 22.81 5.43
N ASP A 22 13.17 22.82 6.56
CA ASP A 22 14.63 22.86 6.57
C ASP A 22 15.20 21.46 6.26
N SER A 23 16.53 21.37 6.18
CA SER A 23 17.23 20.11 5.90
C SER A 23 16.92 19.01 6.92
N GLN A 24 16.87 19.36 8.21
CA GLN A 24 16.62 18.40 9.28
C GLN A 24 15.20 17.84 9.22
N LYS A 25 14.21 18.72 9.02
CA LYS A 25 12.80 18.35 8.91
C LYS A 25 12.53 17.55 7.64
N SER A 26 13.21 17.87 6.54
CA SER A 26 13.17 17.07 5.30
C SER A 26 13.70 15.66 5.54
N SER A 27 14.89 15.54 6.13
CA SER A 27 15.51 14.25 6.46
C SER A 27 14.61 13.40 7.36
N ASN A 28 14.02 14.00 8.40
CA ASN A 28 13.11 13.30 9.31
C ASN A 28 11.85 12.79 8.60
N CYS A 29 11.25 13.60 7.71
CA CYS A 29 10.08 13.18 6.96
C CYS A 29 10.38 12.04 5.99
N LEU A 30 11.53 12.10 5.31
CA LEU A 30 12.00 11.02 4.42
C LEU A 30 12.28 9.74 5.19
N ALA A 31 13.00 9.81 6.32
CA ALA A 31 13.28 8.65 7.16
C ALA A 31 11.99 7.98 7.68
N THR A 32 10.98 8.77 8.04
CA THR A 32 9.67 8.24 8.45
C THR A 32 8.95 7.56 7.28
N LEU A 33 9.03 8.14 6.09
CA LEU A 33 8.45 7.55 4.88
C LEU A 33 9.13 6.21 4.53
N SER A 34 10.46 6.14 4.58
CA SER A 34 11.21 4.91 4.34
C SER A 34 10.80 3.79 5.29
N LYS A 35 10.72 4.07 6.59
CA LYS A 35 10.26 3.08 7.58
C LYS A 35 8.85 2.55 7.31
N ARG A 36 7.95 3.41 6.81
CA ARG A 36 6.60 2.98 6.43
C ARG A 36 6.63 2.05 5.21
N LEU A 37 7.46 2.33 4.22
CA LEU A 37 7.62 1.47 3.05
C LEU A 37 8.23 0.11 3.42
N GLU A 38 9.25 0.10 4.27
CA GLU A 38 9.83 -1.14 4.83
C GLU A 38 8.76 -1.96 5.57
N SER A 39 7.86 -1.31 6.33
CA SER A 39 6.78 -2.03 7.00
C SER A 39 5.74 -2.65 6.04
N MET A 40 5.59 -2.09 4.84
CA MET A 40 4.68 -2.62 3.82
C MET A 40 5.27 -3.80 3.05
N GLU A 41 6.60 -3.98 3.06
CA GLU A 41 7.27 -5.12 2.44
C GLU A 41 6.72 -6.45 3.00
N ASN A 42 6.42 -6.50 4.30
CA ASN A 42 5.82 -7.67 4.95
C ASN A 42 4.37 -7.94 4.53
N VAL A 43 3.66 -6.95 3.99
CA VAL A 43 2.26 -7.07 3.55
C VAL A 43 2.17 -7.44 2.06
N LEU A 44 3.19 -7.08 1.28
CA LEU A 44 3.30 -7.37 -0.14
C LEU A 44 4.13 -8.62 -0.44
N GLN A 45 4.48 -9.42 0.57
CA GLN A 45 5.15 -10.69 0.37
C GLN A 45 4.30 -11.54 -0.58
N VAL A 46 4.87 -11.84 -1.74
CA VAL A 46 4.36 -12.86 -2.64
C VAL A 46 4.56 -14.19 -1.91
N PRO A 47 3.50 -15.00 -1.71
CA PRO A 47 3.66 -16.33 -1.14
C PRO A 47 4.71 -17.09 -1.94
N ASN A 48 5.60 -17.80 -1.26
CA ASN A 48 6.47 -18.73 -1.97
C ASN A 48 5.63 -19.83 -2.66
N ASP A 49 6.24 -20.58 -3.58
CA ASP A 49 5.51 -21.57 -4.38
C ASP A 49 4.76 -22.61 -3.52
N ASP A 50 5.33 -22.99 -2.37
CA ASP A 50 4.71 -23.95 -1.44
C ASP A 50 3.47 -23.36 -0.75
N GLU A 51 3.56 -22.11 -0.28
CA GLU A 51 2.42 -21.39 0.30
C GLU A 51 1.33 -21.13 -0.75
N ALA A 52 1.71 -20.77 -1.98
CA ALA A 52 0.78 -20.56 -3.08
C ALA A 52 0.02 -21.83 -3.44
N LEU A 53 0.69 -22.99 -3.44
CA LEU A 53 0.07 -24.30 -3.67
C LEU A 53 -0.88 -24.71 -2.55
N ASP A 54 -0.55 -24.42 -1.28
CA ASP A 54 -1.45 -24.68 -0.15
C ASP A 54 -2.72 -23.82 -0.25
N TYR A 55 -2.58 -22.52 -0.55
CA TYR A 55 -3.72 -21.64 -0.80
C TYR A 55 -4.58 -22.15 -1.96
N PHE A 56 -3.98 -22.53 -3.08
CA PHE A 56 -4.72 -23.09 -4.22
C PHE A 56 -5.48 -24.37 -3.84
N SER A 57 -4.83 -25.27 -3.12
CA SER A 57 -5.41 -26.56 -2.71
C SER A 57 -6.54 -26.41 -1.68
N ASN A 58 -6.42 -25.43 -0.78
CA ASN A 58 -7.39 -25.17 0.28
C ASN A 58 -8.47 -24.16 -0.11
N THR A 59 -8.36 -23.52 -1.28
CA THR A 59 -9.43 -22.68 -1.80
C THR A 59 -10.62 -23.59 -2.10
N LYS A 60 -11.70 -23.44 -1.33
CA LYS A 60 -12.96 -24.15 -1.63
C LYS A 60 -13.41 -23.74 -3.03
N LEU A 61 -13.23 -24.64 -3.99
CA LEU A 61 -13.93 -24.57 -5.26
C LEU A 61 -15.42 -24.55 -4.91
N GLY A 62 -16.05 -23.38 -5.09
CA GLY A 62 -17.47 -23.20 -4.82
C GLY A 62 -18.25 -24.34 -5.48
N GLU A 63 -19.23 -24.88 -4.76
CA GLU A 63 -20.04 -25.99 -5.27
C GLU A 63 -20.49 -25.70 -6.69
N ALA A 64 -20.33 -26.68 -7.58
CA ALA A 64 -20.75 -26.54 -8.98
C ALA A 64 -22.17 -25.99 -8.99
N SER A 65 -22.35 -24.79 -9.57
CA SER A 65 -23.68 -24.18 -9.69
C SER A 65 -24.61 -25.18 -10.35
N ARG A 66 -25.66 -25.61 -9.65
CA ARG A 66 -26.74 -26.46 -10.19
C ARG A 66 -27.64 -25.66 -11.16
N MET A 67 -27.06 -24.86 -12.04
CA MET A 67 -27.77 -24.29 -13.18
C MET A 67 -27.91 -25.38 -14.25
N GLY A 68 -28.91 -26.25 -14.08
CA GLY A 68 -29.18 -27.28 -15.08
C GLY A 68 -30.05 -28.44 -14.59
N SER A 69 -31.01 -28.21 -13.71
CA SER A 69 -32.15 -29.13 -13.59
C SER A 69 -33.25 -28.66 -14.53
N LYS A 70 -33.22 -29.16 -15.77
CA LYS A 70 -34.40 -29.34 -16.62
C LYS A 70 -34.14 -30.40 -17.66
#